data_AF-A0A1G5IF23-F1
#
_entry.id   AF-A0A1G5IF23-F1
#
_cell.length_a   1.000
_cell.length_b   1.000
_cell.length_c   1.000
_cell.angle_alpha   90.00
_cell.angle_beta   90.00
_cell.angle_gamma   90.00
#
_symmetry.space_group_name_H-M   'P 1'
#
loop_
_entity.id
_entity.type
_entity.pdbx_description
1 polymer ?
#
loop_
_entity_poly.entity_id
_entity_poly.type
_entity_poly.pdbx_seq_one_letter_code
_entity_poly.pdbx_strand_id
1 'polypeptide(L)'
;VKEWGLRPFVFHIDAGWNLPVAEANIEKLTKKLGVELHTEKMDWEEMRQMQLAWFRTGLEMLDAPQDHAFIALIDRYSRELGVKYILNGYNIATEIIADPESWAEGSGPTGDGTFMKDVIRKYCDIPIKHYTFTNGFKHKFWIPYILGVKTLKPLNLVPITRQQMIDTLASEYDYQPYGQKHFEDLITKFLEGYWSPNKFGHDIRRAQLSSLVVTGQMTRDEALRILEQPPITETEAKELFSEVAKRLEISEEQLQAFYDLPRCQTKFRSQQHIYNAGIRLYELLGIEKRIRK
;
A
#
# COMPACT_ATOMS: atom_id res chain seq x y z
N VAL A 1 11.43 -19.82 -1.48
CA VAL A 1 11.23 -20.56 -2.75
C VAL A 1 12.14 -21.78 -2.82
N LYS A 2 13.46 -21.62 -2.87
CA LYS A 2 14.44 -22.73 -2.94
C LYS A 2 14.38 -23.67 -1.74
N GLU A 3 14.56 -23.13 -0.53
CA GLU A 3 14.60 -23.93 0.72
C GLU A 3 13.35 -24.78 0.96
N TRP A 4 12.18 -24.29 0.55
CA TRP A 4 10.89 -24.96 0.76
C TRP A 4 10.38 -25.65 -0.50
N GLY A 5 11.18 -25.72 -1.58
CA GLY A 5 10.80 -26.35 -2.84
C GLY A 5 9.52 -25.78 -3.47
N LEU A 6 9.23 -24.49 -3.25
CA LEU A 6 7.99 -23.88 -3.73
C LEU A 6 8.08 -23.59 -5.24
N ARG A 7 6.92 -23.66 -5.90
CA ARG A 7 6.74 -23.26 -7.31
C ARG A 7 5.69 -22.15 -7.38
N PRO A 8 6.01 -20.93 -6.93
CA PRO A 8 5.03 -19.85 -6.86
C PRO A 8 4.69 -19.34 -8.26
N PHE A 9 3.43 -18.93 -8.43
CA PHE A 9 3.08 -17.96 -9.46
C PHE A 9 3.44 -16.58 -8.91
N VAL A 10 4.48 -15.95 -9.46
CA VAL A 10 4.96 -14.64 -9.00
C VAL A 10 4.40 -13.57 -9.90
N PHE A 11 3.74 -12.58 -9.32
CA PHE A 11 3.21 -11.47 -10.10
C PHE A 11 3.50 -10.12 -9.44
N HIS A 12 3.63 -9.11 -10.29
CA HIS A 12 3.74 -7.70 -9.92
C HIS A 12 2.53 -6.96 -10.50
N ILE A 13 1.99 -6.01 -9.75
CA ILE A 13 0.95 -5.11 -10.25
C ILE A 13 1.59 -3.75 -10.43
N ASP A 14 1.70 -3.31 -11.68
CA ASP A 14 2.28 -2.03 -12.05
C ASP A 14 1.15 -1.02 -12.26
N ALA A 15 0.99 -0.12 -11.28
CA ALA A 15 0.05 0.99 -11.32
C ALA A 15 0.65 2.26 -11.97
N GLY A 16 1.88 2.20 -12.49
CA GLY A 16 2.56 3.32 -13.17
C GLY A 16 3.49 4.16 -12.29
N TRP A 17 3.64 3.81 -11.01
CA TRP A 17 4.41 4.57 -10.03
C TRP A 17 5.73 3.93 -9.60
N ASN A 18 6.08 2.75 -10.15
CA ASN A 18 7.37 2.11 -9.91
C ASN A 18 8.55 3.08 -10.14
N LEU A 19 9.54 3.04 -9.24
CA LEU A 19 10.87 3.58 -9.51
C LEU A 19 11.77 2.52 -10.16
N PRO A 20 12.80 2.91 -10.93
CA PRO A 20 13.73 1.96 -11.56
C PRO A 20 14.38 0.98 -10.57
N VAL A 21 14.61 1.41 -9.32
CA VAL A 21 15.17 0.54 -8.27
C VAL A 21 14.21 -0.60 -7.90
N ALA A 22 12.89 -0.37 -7.93
CA ALA A 22 11.88 -1.39 -7.67
C ALA A 22 11.91 -2.47 -8.75
N GLU A 23 11.88 -2.05 -10.01
CA GLU A 23 11.89 -2.94 -11.17
C GLU A 23 13.19 -3.75 -11.22
N ALA A 24 14.33 -3.10 -11.03
CA ALA A 24 15.64 -3.75 -10.99
C ALA A 24 15.72 -4.77 -9.85
N ASN A 25 15.24 -4.44 -8.65
CA ASN A 25 15.25 -5.36 -7.53
C ASN A 25 14.37 -6.59 -7.80
N ILE A 26 13.14 -6.39 -8.29
CA ILE A 26 12.24 -7.52 -8.60
C ILE A 26 12.86 -8.41 -9.68
N GLU A 27 13.42 -7.83 -10.75
CA GLU A 27 14.08 -8.58 -11.83
C GLU A 27 15.27 -9.42 -11.31
N LYS A 28 16.15 -8.82 -10.50
CA LYS A 28 17.28 -9.53 -9.90
C LYS A 28 16.82 -10.70 -9.03
N LEU A 29 15.83 -10.47 -8.18
CA LEU A 29 15.27 -11.49 -7.29
C LEU A 29 14.68 -12.65 -8.10
N THR A 30 13.79 -12.38 -9.06
CA THR A 30 13.12 -13.43 -9.83
C THR A 30 14.08 -14.21 -10.71
N LYS A 31 15.02 -13.52 -11.38
CA LYS A 31 16.07 -14.14 -12.19
C LYS A 31 16.94 -15.09 -11.37
N LYS A 32 17.40 -14.67 -10.18
CA LYS A 32 18.27 -15.51 -9.33
C LYS A 32 17.50 -16.66 -8.65
N LEU A 33 16.20 -16.48 -8.42
CA LEU A 33 15.32 -17.53 -7.93
C LEU A 33 14.89 -18.52 -9.02
N GLY A 34 15.03 -18.16 -10.29
CA GLY A 34 14.59 -18.98 -11.42
C GLY A 34 13.07 -19.08 -11.52
N VAL A 35 12.36 -18.01 -11.15
CA VAL A 35 10.89 -17.93 -11.21
C VAL A 35 10.47 -16.92 -12.26
N GLU A 36 9.35 -17.20 -12.93
CA GLU A 36 8.76 -16.30 -13.91
C GLU A 36 8.02 -15.16 -13.21
N LEU A 37 8.29 -13.91 -13.62
CA LEU A 37 7.58 -12.74 -13.16
C LEU A 37 6.45 -12.39 -14.13
N HIS A 38 5.21 -12.40 -13.66
CA HIS A 38 4.06 -11.93 -14.42
C HIS A 38 3.70 -10.50 -14.01
N THR A 39 3.84 -9.53 -14.90
CA THR A 39 3.48 -8.14 -14.60
C THR A 39 2.12 -7.81 -15.18
N GLU A 40 1.16 -7.48 -14.31
CA GLU A 40 -0.11 -6.89 -14.70
C GLU A 40 0.06 -5.36 -14.72
N LYS A 41 0.11 -4.79 -15.92
CA LYS A 41 0.15 -3.33 -16.09
C LYS A 41 -1.28 -2.80 -16.13
N MET A 42 -1.55 -1.84 -15.25
CA MET A 42 -2.84 -1.16 -15.23
C MET A 42 -2.98 -0.19 -16.40
N ASP A 43 -4.22 0.10 -16.79
CA ASP A 43 -4.49 1.19 -17.73
C ASP A 43 -4.04 2.51 -17.09
N TRP A 44 -2.97 3.10 -17.62
CA TRP A 44 -2.36 4.29 -17.06
C TRP A 44 -3.30 5.49 -17.12
N GLU A 45 -4.06 5.65 -18.20
CA GLU A 45 -4.96 6.80 -18.33
C GLU A 45 -6.06 6.72 -17.26
N GLU A 46 -6.66 5.55 -17.06
CA GLU A 46 -7.64 5.36 -15.99
C GLU A 46 -7.03 5.51 -14.59
N MET A 47 -5.84 4.95 -14.35
CA MET A 47 -5.16 5.06 -13.04
C MET A 47 -4.82 6.52 -12.72
N ARG A 48 -4.27 7.25 -13.69
CA ARG A 48 -3.96 8.68 -13.58
C ARG A 48 -5.21 9.51 -13.29
N GLN A 49 -6.31 9.24 -14.00
CA GLN A 49 -7.60 9.93 -13.81
C GLN A 49 -8.20 9.63 -12.43
N MET A 50 -8.04 8.40 -11.93
CA MET A 50 -8.40 8.07 -10.56
C MET A 50 -7.49 8.78 -9.55
N GLN A 51 -6.17 8.81 -9.76
CA GLN A 51 -5.25 9.51 -8.86
C GLN A 51 -5.60 11.00 -8.76
N LEU A 52 -5.84 11.67 -9.90
CA LEU A 52 -6.32 13.05 -9.95
C LEU A 52 -7.65 13.24 -9.21
N ALA A 53 -8.59 12.31 -9.38
CA ALA A 53 -9.87 12.35 -8.67
C ALA A 53 -9.68 12.33 -7.14
N TRP A 54 -8.72 11.55 -6.64
CA TRP A 54 -8.40 11.50 -5.22
C TRP A 54 -7.74 12.79 -4.72
N PHE A 55 -6.81 13.38 -5.47
CA PHE A 55 -6.24 14.70 -5.14
C PHE A 55 -7.33 15.78 -5.03
N ARG A 56 -8.35 15.75 -5.91
CA ARG A 56 -9.49 16.68 -5.89
C ARG A 56 -10.40 16.53 -4.66
N THR A 57 -10.32 15.43 -3.92
CA THR A 57 -11.17 15.21 -2.74
C THR A 57 -10.71 15.96 -1.50
N GLY A 58 -9.41 16.22 -1.36
CA GLY A 58 -8.81 16.68 -0.10
C GLY A 58 -8.73 15.61 0.99
N LEU A 59 -8.90 14.32 0.65
CA LEU A 59 -8.62 13.18 1.54
C LEU A 59 -7.10 12.95 1.66
N GLU A 60 -6.69 12.27 2.73
CA GLU A 60 -5.31 11.86 2.95
C GLU A 60 -4.94 10.57 2.21
N MET A 61 -5.90 9.63 2.07
CA MET A 61 -5.69 8.31 1.45
C MET A 61 -5.64 8.39 -0.08
N LEU A 62 -4.62 9.07 -0.60
CA LEU A 62 -4.47 9.35 -2.02
C LEU A 62 -4.04 8.11 -2.82
N ASP A 63 -3.43 7.09 -2.20
CA ASP A 63 -3.05 5.83 -2.85
C ASP A 63 -4.18 4.79 -2.94
N ALA A 64 -5.41 5.14 -2.52
CA ALA A 64 -6.54 4.21 -2.58
C ALA A 64 -6.82 3.62 -3.98
N PRO A 65 -6.64 4.34 -5.11
CA PRO A 65 -6.71 3.76 -6.44
C PRO A 65 -5.75 2.58 -6.65
N GLN A 66 -4.52 2.68 -6.18
CA GLN A 66 -3.52 1.62 -6.30
C GLN A 66 -3.83 0.47 -5.35
N ASP A 67 -4.07 0.77 -4.07
CA ASP A 67 -4.32 -0.23 -3.04
C ASP A 67 -5.56 -1.09 -3.32
N HIS A 68 -6.65 -0.47 -3.83
CA HIS A 68 -7.85 -1.22 -4.18
C HIS A 68 -7.57 -2.19 -5.34
N ALA A 69 -6.77 -1.77 -6.32
CA ALA A 69 -6.40 -2.61 -7.45
C ALA A 69 -5.57 -3.81 -7.00
N PHE A 70 -4.64 -3.61 -6.06
CA PHE A 70 -3.87 -4.71 -5.48
C PHE A 70 -4.76 -5.78 -4.86
N ILE A 71 -5.71 -5.37 -4.01
CA ILE A 71 -6.68 -6.30 -3.40
C ILE A 71 -7.50 -6.99 -4.49
N ALA A 72 -8.01 -6.23 -5.46
CA ALA A 72 -8.92 -6.75 -6.47
C ALA A 72 -8.27 -7.72 -7.45
N LEU A 73 -7.02 -7.48 -7.83
CA LEU A 73 -6.23 -8.32 -8.71
C LEU A 73 -5.75 -9.59 -7.99
N ILE A 74 -5.32 -9.51 -6.72
CA ILE A 74 -5.06 -10.70 -5.89
C ILE A 74 -6.31 -11.58 -5.82
N ASP A 75 -7.47 -10.97 -5.56
CA ASP A 75 -8.76 -11.67 -5.53
C ASP A 75 -9.11 -12.31 -6.89
N ARG A 76 -8.77 -11.66 -8.00
CA ARG A 76 -8.99 -12.17 -9.37
C ARG A 76 -8.07 -13.35 -9.67
N TYR A 77 -6.75 -13.18 -9.51
CA TYR A 77 -5.77 -14.22 -9.78
C TYR A 77 -5.93 -15.45 -8.89
N SER A 78 -6.27 -15.27 -7.61
CA SER A 78 -6.52 -16.41 -6.72
C SER A 78 -7.64 -17.34 -7.24
N ARG A 79 -8.62 -16.77 -7.93
CA ARG A 79 -9.70 -17.50 -8.57
C ARG A 79 -9.31 -18.09 -9.92
N GLU A 80 -8.74 -17.27 -10.80
CA GLU A 80 -8.40 -17.66 -12.18
C GLU A 80 -7.33 -18.75 -12.22
N LEU A 81 -6.33 -18.67 -11.34
CA LEU A 81 -5.26 -19.65 -11.23
C LEU A 81 -5.62 -20.84 -10.36
N GLY A 82 -6.78 -20.79 -9.67
CA GLY A 82 -7.20 -21.82 -8.73
C GLY A 82 -6.28 -22.01 -7.51
N VAL A 83 -5.44 -21.01 -7.20
CA VAL A 83 -4.48 -21.10 -6.09
C VAL A 83 -5.19 -20.99 -4.74
N LYS A 84 -4.86 -21.90 -3.82
CA LYS A 84 -5.42 -21.92 -2.46
C LYS A 84 -4.58 -21.16 -1.45
N TYR A 85 -3.39 -20.72 -1.82
CA TYR A 85 -2.45 -20.09 -0.89
C TYR A 85 -1.85 -18.85 -1.51
N ILE A 86 -1.95 -17.74 -0.77
CA ILE A 86 -1.31 -16.46 -1.09
C ILE A 86 -0.20 -16.24 -0.06
N LEU A 87 1.03 -16.00 -0.51
CA LEU A 87 2.12 -15.62 0.37
C LEU A 87 2.13 -14.10 0.53
N ASN A 88 2.05 -13.62 1.76
CA ASN A 88 2.03 -12.20 2.07
C ASN A 88 3.26 -11.84 2.93
N GLY A 89 3.89 -10.72 2.60
CA GLY A 89 5.11 -10.22 3.25
C GLY A 89 4.89 -9.54 4.61
N TYR A 90 3.64 -9.39 5.06
CA TYR A 90 3.34 -8.84 6.39
C TYR A 90 4.07 -9.64 7.47
N ASN A 91 4.78 -8.93 8.33
CA ASN A 91 5.56 -9.52 9.41
C ASN A 91 5.47 -8.67 10.68
N ILE A 92 5.38 -9.32 11.84
CA ILE A 92 5.32 -8.66 13.15
C ILE A 92 6.67 -8.06 13.56
N ALA A 93 7.77 -8.49 12.92
CA ALA A 93 9.10 -7.96 13.24
C ALA A 93 9.20 -6.47 12.88
N THR A 94 8.61 -6.02 11.78
CA THR A 94 8.71 -4.61 11.36
C THR A 94 7.36 -3.89 11.28
N GLU A 95 6.23 -4.57 11.50
CA GLU A 95 4.88 -4.05 11.23
C GLU A 95 3.85 -4.42 12.31
N ILE A 96 4.28 -4.55 13.57
CA ILE A 96 3.37 -4.87 14.67
C ILE A 96 2.47 -3.70 15.06
N ILE A 97 2.94 -2.46 14.89
CA ILE A 97 2.17 -1.24 15.15
C ILE A 97 1.49 -0.81 13.84
N ALA A 98 0.18 -0.63 13.89
CA ALA A 98 -0.62 -0.13 12.78
C ALA A 98 -0.78 1.40 12.87
N ASP A 99 -1.02 2.02 11.73
CA ASP A 99 -1.34 3.44 11.67
C ASP A 99 -2.69 3.75 12.36
N PRO A 100 -2.83 4.93 12.99
CA PRO A 100 -4.09 5.34 13.59
C PRO A 100 -5.24 5.37 12.57
N GLU A 101 -6.39 4.79 12.92
CA GLU A 101 -7.59 4.81 12.05
C GLU A 101 -8.05 6.24 11.74
N SER A 102 -7.79 7.19 12.65
CA SER A 102 -8.10 8.61 12.48
C SER A 102 -7.38 9.27 11.30
N TRP A 103 -6.27 8.70 10.79
CA TRP A 103 -5.57 9.23 9.61
C TRP A 103 -6.34 8.92 8.32
N ALA A 104 -7.26 7.96 8.35
CA ALA A 104 -8.16 7.65 7.25
C ALA A 104 -9.53 8.34 7.40
N GLU A 105 -9.66 9.37 8.26
CA GLU A 105 -10.93 10.04 8.50
C GLU A 105 -11.57 10.55 7.19
N GLY A 106 -12.87 10.31 7.02
CA GLY A 106 -13.63 10.66 5.82
C GLY A 106 -13.44 9.71 4.63
N SER A 107 -12.43 8.83 4.67
CA SER A 107 -12.22 7.79 3.65
C SER A 107 -13.10 6.56 3.93
N GLY A 108 -13.50 5.86 2.87
CA GLY A 108 -14.08 4.52 2.99
C GLY A 108 -12.99 3.44 3.07
N PRO A 109 -13.35 2.18 3.39
CA PRO A 109 -12.38 1.09 3.39
C PRO A 109 -11.82 0.90 1.98
N THR A 110 -10.50 0.77 1.85
CA THR A 110 -9.86 0.68 0.53
C THR A 110 -10.36 -0.51 -0.30
N GLY A 111 -10.74 -1.63 0.32
CA GLY A 111 -11.33 -2.78 -0.39
C GLY A 111 -12.81 -2.61 -0.79
N ASP A 112 -13.45 -1.46 -0.52
CA ASP A 112 -14.85 -1.21 -0.81
C ASP A 112 -15.04 -0.55 -2.18
N GLY A 113 -15.48 -1.33 -3.16
CA GLY A 113 -15.79 -0.81 -4.49
C GLY A 113 -16.92 0.22 -4.52
N THR A 114 -17.74 0.35 -3.48
CA THR A 114 -18.78 1.39 -3.38
C THR A 114 -18.15 2.75 -3.18
N PHE A 115 -17.18 2.84 -2.26
CA PHE A 115 -16.40 4.05 -2.01
C PHE A 115 -15.65 4.47 -3.27
N MET A 116 -14.91 3.55 -3.89
CA MET A 116 -14.14 3.84 -5.11
C MET A 116 -15.03 4.42 -6.21
N LYS A 117 -16.19 3.78 -6.47
CA LYS A 117 -17.13 4.21 -7.51
C LYS A 117 -17.79 5.55 -7.19
N ASP A 118 -18.01 5.88 -5.92
CA ASP A 118 -18.59 7.16 -5.51
C ASP A 118 -17.63 8.33 -5.73
N VAL A 119 -16.33 8.11 -5.48
CA VAL A 119 -15.27 9.10 -5.79
C VAL A 119 -15.14 9.25 -7.30
N ILE A 120 -15.00 8.14 -8.04
CA ILE A 120 -14.89 8.15 -9.51
C ILE A 120 -16.03 8.95 -10.15
N ARG A 121 -17.29 8.66 -9.76
CA ARG A 121 -18.46 9.34 -10.32
C ARG A 121 -18.45 10.85 -10.09
N LYS A 122 -17.86 11.32 -8.99
CA LYS A 122 -17.87 12.73 -8.61
C LYS A 122 -16.69 13.51 -9.19
N TYR A 123 -15.55 12.85 -9.41
CA TYR A 123 -14.28 13.55 -9.61
C TYR A 123 -13.45 13.07 -10.81
N CYS A 124 -13.75 11.92 -11.44
CA CYS A 124 -13.08 11.53 -12.69
C CYS A 124 -13.72 12.22 -13.90
N ASP A 125 -12.89 12.67 -14.84
CA ASP A 125 -13.36 13.32 -16.07
C ASP A 125 -13.72 12.31 -17.16
N ILE A 126 -13.25 11.07 -17.04
CA ILE A 126 -13.50 9.97 -17.97
C ILE A 126 -14.20 8.78 -17.30
N PRO A 127 -14.92 7.94 -18.06
CA PRO A 127 -15.39 6.65 -17.58
C PRO A 127 -14.22 5.69 -17.32
N ILE A 128 -14.23 5.03 -16.17
CA ILE A 128 -13.26 3.99 -15.79
C ILE A 128 -13.83 2.62 -16.19
N LYS A 129 -13.23 1.96 -17.18
CA LYS A 129 -13.71 0.73 -17.84
C LYS A 129 -12.80 -0.48 -17.65
N HIS A 130 -11.48 -0.26 -17.63
CA HIS A 130 -10.45 -1.30 -17.59
C HIS A 130 -9.92 -1.57 -16.17
N TYR A 131 -10.27 -0.73 -15.20
CA TYR A 131 -9.94 -0.93 -13.79
C TYR A 131 -10.65 -2.13 -13.14
N THR A 132 -9.92 -2.91 -12.35
CA THR A 132 -10.45 -4.09 -11.65
C THR A 132 -10.95 -3.72 -10.25
N PHE A 133 -12.23 -3.97 -9.97
CA PHE A 133 -12.84 -3.72 -8.67
C PHE A 133 -13.03 -5.00 -7.83
N THR A 134 -13.03 -4.82 -6.50
CA THR A 134 -13.48 -5.81 -5.53
C THR A 134 -14.48 -5.21 -4.53
N ASN A 135 -14.94 -6.02 -3.58
CA ASN A 135 -15.76 -5.58 -2.46
C ASN A 135 -15.44 -6.40 -1.20
N GLY A 136 -15.84 -5.86 -0.04
CA GLY A 136 -15.56 -6.47 1.25
C GLY A 136 -16.09 -7.88 1.41
N PHE A 137 -17.29 -8.16 0.93
CA PHE A 137 -17.87 -9.51 1.01
C PHE A 137 -17.04 -10.53 0.22
N LYS A 138 -16.68 -10.18 -1.03
CA LYS A 138 -15.84 -11.02 -1.89
C LYS A 138 -14.50 -11.32 -1.22
N HIS A 139 -13.80 -10.26 -0.78
CA HIS A 139 -12.45 -10.35 -0.25
C HIS A 139 -12.38 -10.98 1.15
N LYS A 140 -13.32 -10.65 2.06
CA LYS A 140 -13.27 -11.06 3.48
C LYS A 140 -14.04 -12.34 3.78
N PHE A 141 -15.02 -12.72 2.95
CA PHE A 141 -15.87 -13.89 3.22
C PHE A 141 -15.80 -14.93 2.09
N TRP A 142 -16.18 -14.56 0.87
CA TRP A 142 -16.31 -15.52 -0.23
C TRP A 142 -14.99 -16.21 -0.57
N ILE A 143 -13.92 -15.45 -0.79
CA ILE A 143 -12.61 -16.00 -1.17
C ILE A 143 -12.01 -16.86 -0.05
N PRO A 144 -11.95 -16.41 1.21
CA PRO A 144 -11.34 -17.21 2.27
C PRO A 144 -12.15 -18.45 2.68
N TYR A 145 -13.48 -18.35 2.78
CA TYR A 145 -14.29 -19.40 3.40
C TYR A 145 -15.03 -20.27 2.38
N ILE A 146 -15.51 -19.71 1.27
CA ILE A 146 -16.22 -20.48 0.23
C ILE A 146 -15.22 -21.08 -0.75
N LEU A 147 -14.25 -20.28 -1.23
CA LEU A 147 -13.22 -20.78 -2.13
C LEU A 147 -12.04 -21.40 -1.38
N GLY A 148 -11.95 -21.24 -0.06
CA GLY A 148 -10.91 -21.85 0.77
C GLY A 148 -9.50 -21.30 0.52
N VAL A 149 -9.39 -20.06 0.02
CA VAL A 149 -8.09 -19.40 -0.22
C VAL A 149 -7.53 -18.86 1.09
N LYS A 150 -6.26 -19.17 1.38
CA LYS A 150 -5.61 -18.80 2.64
C LYS A 150 -4.43 -17.88 2.38
N THR A 151 -4.39 -16.75 3.09
CA THR A 151 -3.22 -15.88 3.12
C THR A 151 -2.27 -16.35 4.21
N LEU A 152 -1.10 -16.83 3.81
CA LEU A 152 -0.02 -17.22 4.70
C LEU A 152 0.92 -16.04 4.92
N LYS A 153 1.50 -15.96 6.13
CA LYS A 153 2.47 -14.92 6.52
C LYS A 153 3.78 -15.59 6.95
N PRO A 154 4.59 -16.09 6.00
CA PRO A 154 5.76 -16.92 6.31
C PRO A 154 6.78 -16.25 7.22
N LEU A 155 6.93 -14.92 7.09
CA LEU A 155 7.89 -14.15 7.88
C LEU A 155 7.55 -14.09 9.38
N ASN A 156 6.32 -14.44 9.77
CA ASN A 156 5.95 -14.60 11.19
C ASN A 156 6.34 -15.96 11.78
N LEU A 157 6.81 -16.89 10.95
CA LEU A 157 7.20 -18.25 11.36
C LEU A 157 8.70 -18.40 11.57
N VAL A 158 9.46 -17.34 11.34
CA VAL A 158 10.93 -17.33 11.45
C VAL A 158 11.38 -16.13 12.27
N PRO A 159 12.43 -16.26 13.10
CA PRO A 159 13.04 -15.12 13.76
C PRO A 159 13.77 -14.29 12.71
N ILE A 160 13.37 -13.04 12.53
CA ILE A 160 13.94 -12.14 11.52
C ILE A 160 13.93 -10.69 12.00
N THR A 161 14.97 -9.94 11.64
CA THR A 161 15.05 -8.48 11.82
C THR A 161 15.08 -7.77 10.48
N ARG A 162 14.79 -6.47 10.49
CA ARG A 162 14.92 -5.60 9.31
C ARG A 162 16.32 -5.67 8.71
N GLN A 163 17.35 -5.65 9.56
CA GLN A 163 18.73 -5.70 9.11
C GLN A 163 19.04 -7.04 8.43
N GLN A 164 18.60 -8.16 9.02
CA GLN A 164 18.74 -9.48 8.40
C GLN A 164 18.03 -9.57 7.05
N MET A 165 16.82 -9.01 6.92
CA MET A 165 16.11 -8.96 5.63
C MET A 165 16.95 -8.22 4.57
N ILE A 166 17.47 -7.04 4.91
CA ILE A 166 18.26 -6.22 3.98
C ILE A 166 19.58 -6.93 3.62
N ASP A 167 20.30 -7.46 4.61
CA ASP A 167 21.58 -8.13 4.39
C ASP A 167 21.44 -9.39 3.54
N THR A 168 20.42 -10.22 3.82
CA THR A 168 20.11 -11.38 2.99
C THR A 168 19.76 -10.95 1.57
N LEU A 169 18.88 -9.96 1.40
CA LEU A 169 18.51 -9.49 0.07
C LEU A 169 19.71 -8.95 -0.71
N ALA A 170 20.55 -8.13 -0.08
CA ALA A 170 21.72 -7.52 -0.71
C ALA A 170 22.78 -8.58 -1.08
N SER A 171 23.16 -9.43 -0.13
CA SER A 171 24.21 -10.45 -0.34
C SER A 171 23.76 -11.59 -1.26
N GLU A 172 22.52 -12.05 -1.11
CA GLU A 172 22.01 -13.18 -1.87
C GLU A 172 21.32 -12.78 -3.16
N TYR A 173 20.85 -11.56 -3.36
CA TYR A 173 20.07 -11.21 -4.55
C TYR A 173 20.54 -9.93 -5.24
N ASP A 174 21.65 -9.33 -4.81
CA ASP A 174 22.16 -8.05 -5.34
C ASP A 174 21.08 -6.94 -5.27
N TYR A 175 20.23 -7.05 -4.25
CA TYR A 175 19.18 -6.08 -3.94
C TYR A 175 19.79 -4.75 -3.53
N GLN A 176 19.25 -3.67 -4.07
CA GLN A 176 19.63 -2.30 -3.74
C GLN A 176 18.60 -1.70 -2.77
N PRO A 177 19.00 -1.38 -1.53
CA PRO A 177 18.13 -0.70 -0.59
C PRO A 177 17.77 0.70 -1.09
N TYR A 178 16.51 1.10 -0.91
CA TYR A 178 15.97 2.41 -1.29
C TYR A 178 15.62 3.29 -0.07
N GLY A 179 16.16 2.95 1.11
CA GLY A 179 16.04 3.75 2.33
C GLY A 179 14.80 3.43 3.15
N GLN A 180 13.84 4.35 3.17
CA GLN A 180 12.58 4.20 3.91
C GLN A 180 11.68 3.15 3.24
N LYS A 181 10.82 2.51 4.03
CA LYS A 181 9.82 1.58 3.53
C LYS A 181 8.89 2.31 2.52
N HIS A 182 8.50 1.63 1.44
CA HIS A 182 7.69 2.16 0.33
C HIS A 182 8.36 3.19 -0.59
N PHE A 183 9.64 3.55 -0.36
CA PHE A 183 10.34 4.52 -1.22
C PHE A 183 10.82 3.93 -2.55
N GLU A 184 10.41 2.70 -2.87
CA GLU A 184 10.48 2.09 -4.20
C GLU A 184 9.35 2.55 -5.14
N ASP A 185 8.30 3.18 -4.61
CA ASP A 185 7.16 3.70 -5.34
C ASP A 185 7.16 5.24 -5.29
N LEU A 186 7.07 5.89 -6.45
CA LEU A 186 7.17 7.35 -6.56
C LEU A 186 6.01 8.08 -5.86
N ILE A 187 4.76 7.62 -6.04
CA ILE A 187 3.61 8.33 -5.46
C ILE A 187 3.59 8.12 -3.95
N THR A 188 3.81 6.90 -3.48
CA THR A 188 3.83 6.62 -2.05
C THR A 188 5.01 7.33 -1.38
N LYS A 189 6.18 7.41 -2.02
CA LYS A 189 7.31 8.23 -1.54
C LYS A 189 6.94 9.71 -1.42
N PHE A 190 6.25 10.27 -2.41
CA PHE A 190 5.76 11.65 -2.36
C PHE A 190 4.76 11.85 -1.22
N LEU A 191 3.83 10.92 -1.02
CA LEU A 191 2.78 11.03 -0.02
C LEU A 191 3.29 10.85 1.41
N GLU A 192 4.12 9.84 1.66
CA GLU A 192 4.72 9.57 2.97
C GLU A 192 5.85 10.55 3.28
N GLY A 193 6.60 10.97 2.26
CA GLY A 193 7.77 11.83 2.42
C GLY A 193 7.42 13.30 2.58
N TYR A 194 6.42 13.78 1.84
CA TYR A 194 6.06 15.20 1.78
C TYR A 194 4.59 15.45 2.10
N TRP A 195 3.65 14.85 1.38
CA TRP A 195 2.25 15.31 1.44
C TRP A 195 1.62 15.14 2.83
N SER A 196 1.66 13.93 3.39
CA SER A 196 0.99 13.59 4.64
C SER A 196 1.61 14.28 5.86
N PRO A 197 2.96 14.28 6.02
CA PRO A 197 3.59 14.98 7.13
C PRO A 197 3.33 16.49 7.12
N ASN A 198 3.36 17.14 5.95
CA ASN A 198 3.23 18.60 5.86
C ASN A 198 1.77 19.08 5.88
N LYS A 199 0.84 18.35 5.23
CA LYS A 199 -0.59 18.76 5.16
C LYS A 199 -1.42 18.27 6.34
N PHE A 200 -1.16 17.06 6.82
CA PHE A 200 -1.98 16.42 7.85
C PHE A 200 -1.28 16.30 9.21
N GLY A 201 0.04 16.48 9.26
CA GLY A 201 0.84 16.26 10.47
C GLY A 201 1.02 14.78 10.79
N HIS A 202 0.79 13.90 9.81
CA HIS A 202 0.81 12.46 9.96
C HIS A 202 2.08 11.89 9.33
N ASP A 203 2.92 11.30 10.18
CA ASP A 203 4.20 10.72 9.77
C ASP A 203 4.17 9.21 10.05
N ILE A 204 4.03 8.42 8.98
CA ILE A 204 3.95 6.95 9.02
C ILE A 204 5.19 6.30 9.65
N ARG A 205 6.35 6.98 9.63
CA ARG A 205 7.55 6.50 10.30
C ARG A 205 7.32 6.30 11.79
N ARG A 206 6.36 7.01 12.42
CA ARG A 206 6.01 6.81 13.82
C ARG A 206 5.56 5.37 14.10
N ALA A 207 4.68 4.79 13.28
CA ALA A 207 4.23 3.41 13.44
C ALA A 207 5.34 2.41 13.06
N GLN A 208 6.06 2.68 11.96
CA GLN A 208 7.15 1.83 11.48
C GLN A 208 8.29 1.74 12.52
N LEU A 209 8.77 2.88 13.05
CA LEU A 209 9.82 2.93 14.07
C LEU A 209 9.33 2.38 15.41
N SER A 210 8.07 2.64 15.80
CA SER A 210 7.50 2.04 17.02
C SER A 210 7.50 0.51 16.96
N SER A 211 7.28 -0.07 15.78
CA SER A 211 7.40 -1.52 15.58
C SER A 211 8.82 -2.02 15.84
N LEU A 212 9.84 -1.30 15.35
CA LEU A 212 11.25 -1.66 15.60
C LEU A 212 11.64 -1.51 17.08
N VAL A 213 11.08 -0.51 17.78
CA VAL A 213 11.30 -0.32 19.22
C VAL A 213 10.68 -1.47 20.03
N VAL A 214 9.41 -1.79 19.80
CA VAL A 214 8.69 -2.85 20.53
C VAL A 214 9.28 -4.23 20.27
N THR A 215 9.88 -4.44 19.10
CA THR A 215 10.55 -5.70 18.74
C THR A 215 12.04 -5.74 19.10
N GLY A 216 12.55 -4.71 19.79
CA GLY A 216 13.92 -4.67 20.31
C GLY A 216 15.01 -4.48 19.25
N GLN A 217 14.66 -4.03 18.05
CA GLN A 217 15.60 -3.78 16.95
C GLN A 217 16.23 -2.39 16.99
N MET A 218 15.64 -1.47 17.75
CA MET A 218 16.18 -0.13 18.00
C MET A 218 15.70 0.42 19.34
N THR A 219 16.40 1.40 19.88
CA THR A 219 15.99 2.13 21.07
C THR A 219 14.97 3.22 20.73
N ARG A 220 14.18 3.61 21.74
CA ARG A 220 13.27 4.76 21.63
C ARG A 220 14.01 6.04 21.27
N ASP A 221 15.17 6.29 21.87
CA ASP A 221 15.94 7.52 21.64
C ASP A 221 16.51 7.59 20.22
N GLU A 222 16.90 6.45 19.63
CA GLU A 222 17.23 6.38 18.21
C GLU A 222 16.02 6.69 17.32
N ALA A 223 14.86 6.12 17.63
CA ALA A 223 13.63 6.39 16.87
C ALA A 223 13.24 7.88 16.92
N LEU A 224 13.33 8.50 18.09
CA LEU A 224 13.04 9.92 18.25
C LEU A 224 14.04 10.80 17.48
N ARG A 225 15.34 10.49 17.51
CA ARG A 225 16.35 11.20 16.71
C ARG A 225 16.11 11.10 15.20
N ILE A 226 15.60 9.97 14.70
CA ILE A 226 15.21 9.85 13.29
C ILE A 226 14.01 10.76 12.97
N LEU A 227 13.02 10.80 13.87
CA LEU A 227 11.81 11.62 13.70
C LEU A 227 12.06 13.13 13.83
N GLU A 228 13.17 13.55 14.44
CA GLU A 228 13.60 14.95 14.45
C GLU A 228 13.95 15.48 13.05
N GLN A 229 14.30 14.58 12.12
CA GLN A 229 14.57 14.93 10.73
C GLN A 229 13.34 14.68 9.86
N PRO A 230 13.07 15.54 8.87
CA PRO A 230 12.01 15.27 7.90
C PRO A 230 12.28 13.94 7.15
N PRO A 231 11.25 13.26 6.63
CA PRO A 231 11.45 11.99 5.92
C PRO A 231 12.34 12.11 4.68
N ILE A 232 12.28 13.26 4.01
CA ILE A 232 13.04 13.61 2.82
C ILE A 232 13.53 15.06 2.91
N THR A 233 14.51 15.40 2.09
CA THR A 233 15.04 16.77 2.01
C THR A 233 14.09 17.71 1.28
N GLU A 234 14.23 19.03 1.48
CA GLU A 234 13.44 20.03 0.75
C GLU A 234 13.66 19.96 -0.77
N THR A 235 14.89 19.68 -1.21
CA THR A 235 15.22 19.51 -2.63
C THR A 235 14.49 18.31 -3.20
N GLU A 236 14.55 17.17 -2.51
CA GLU A 236 13.86 15.95 -2.91
C GLU A 236 12.34 16.13 -2.92
N ALA A 237 11.78 16.87 -1.95
CA ALA A 237 10.36 17.18 -1.95
C ALA A 237 9.93 17.99 -3.18
N LYS A 238 10.72 19.00 -3.59
CA LYS A 238 10.46 19.79 -4.81
C LYS A 238 10.57 18.93 -6.07
N GLU A 239 11.60 18.10 -6.17
CA GLU A 239 11.79 17.17 -7.31
C GLU A 239 10.63 16.19 -7.42
N LEU A 240 10.19 15.60 -6.30
CA LEU A 240 9.04 14.70 -6.27
C LEU A 240 7.75 15.42 -6.65
N PHE A 241 7.55 16.66 -6.18
CA PHE A 241 6.38 17.46 -6.52
C PHE A 241 6.30 17.71 -8.04
N SER A 242 7.41 18.15 -8.66
CA SER A 242 7.50 18.35 -10.11
C SER A 242 7.27 17.04 -10.89
N GLU A 243 7.89 15.94 -10.46
CA GLU A 243 7.77 14.65 -11.15
C GLU A 243 6.35 14.06 -11.02
N VAL A 244 5.70 14.19 -9.86
CA VAL A 244 4.31 13.77 -9.67
C VAL A 244 3.37 14.61 -10.53
N ALA A 245 3.50 15.95 -10.52
CA ALA A 245 2.69 16.82 -11.38
C ALA A 245 2.84 16.46 -12.86
N LYS A 246 4.08 16.25 -13.31
CA LYS A 246 4.40 15.82 -14.67
C LYS A 246 3.78 14.47 -15.02
N ARG A 247 3.90 13.45 -14.17
CA ARG A 247 3.28 12.14 -14.41
C ARG A 247 1.76 12.21 -14.43
N LEU A 248 1.16 13.03 -13.57
CA LEU A 248 -0.27 13.30 -13.61
C LEU A 248 -0.71 14.14 -14.83
N GLU A 249 0.23 14.65 -15.62
CA GLU A 249 0.06 15.59 -16.74
C GLU A 249 -0.74 16.85 -16.35
N ILE A 250 -0.42 17.40 -15.19
CA ILE A 250 -0.92 18.69 -14.70
C ILE A 250 0.24 19.63 -14.44
N SER A 251 -0.04 20.92 -14.31
CA SER A 251 0.97 21.88 -13.89
C SER A 251 1.25 21.78 -12.39
N GLU A 252 2.43 22.25 -11.95
CA GLU A 252 2.75 22.32 -10.52
C GLU A 252 1.76 23.23 -9.77
N GLU A 253 1.26 24.29 -10.41
CA GLU A 253 0.24 25.18 -9.84
C GLU A 253 -1.09 24.46 -9.60
N GLN A 254 -1.47 23.53 -10.49
CA GLN A 254 -2.67 22.72 -10.30
C GLN A 254 -2.51 21.73 -9.14
N LEU A 255 -1.34 21.08 -9.04
CA LEU A 255 -1.06 20.19 -7.90
C LEU A 255 -1.02 20.98 -6.58
N GLN A 256 -0.44 22.18 -6.60
CA GLN A 256 -0.42 23.09 -5.46
C GLN A 256 -1.84 23.50 -5.06
N ALA A 257 -2.72 23.80 -6.02
CA ALA A 257 -4.12 24.08 -5.73
C ALA A 257 -4.82 22.90 -5.03
N PHE A 258 -4.50 21.65 -5.37
CA PHE A 258 -5.00 20.47 -4.65
C PHE A 258 -4.39 20.34 -3.24
N TYR A 259 -3.11 20.69 -3.09
CA TYR A 259 -2.45 20.74 -1.79
C TYR A 259 -3.08 21.78 -0.87
N ASP A 260 -3.50 22.92 -1.41
CA ASP A 260 -4.11 24.02 -0.64
C ASP A 260 -5.61 23.83 -0.36
N LEU A 261 -6.24 22.79 -0.94
CA LEU A 261 -7.63 22.45 -0.62
C LEU A 261 -7.78 22.18 0.88
N PRO A 262 -8.87 22.66 1.52
CA PRO A 262 -9.20 22.30 2.88
C PRO A 262 -9.40 20.79 3.01
N ARG A 263 -9.33 20.27 4.24
CA ARG A 263 -9.64 18.86 4.52
C ARG A 263 -11.02 18.50 3.96
N CYS A 264 -11.13 17.31 3.38
CA CYS A 264 -12.36 16.82 2.79
C CYS A 264 -13.54 16.90 3.78
N GLN A 265 -14.61 17.59 3.38
CA GLN A 265 -15.89 17.62 4.12
C GLN A 265 -16.95 16.72 3.46
N THR A 266 -16.66 16.21 2.26
CA THR A 266 -17.59 15.39 1.50
C THR A 266 -17.66 13.99 2.08
N LYS A 267 -18.85 13.58 2.51
CA LYS A 267 -19.12 12.18 2.88
C LYS A 267 -19.36 11.35 1.62
N PHE A 268 -18.47 10.40 1.35
CA PHE A 268 -18.62 9.45 0.25
C PHE A 268 -19.51 8.28 0.66
N ARG A 269 -20.24 7.72 -0.31
CA ARG A 269 -20.98 6.47 -0.11
C ARG A 269 -19.99 5.34 0.11
N SER A 270 -20.18 4.55 1.15
CA SER A 270 -19.36 3.39 1.43
C SER A 270 -20.14 2.33 2.20
N GLN A 271 -19.60 1.12 2.24
CA GLN A 271 -20.06 -0.01 3.04
C GLN A 271 -19.39 -0.03 4.42
N GLN A 272 -18.87 1.10 4.91
CA GLN A 272 -18.14 1.17 6.20
C GLN A 272 -18.91 0.52 7.34
N HIS A 273 -20.23 0.73 7.43
CA HIS A 273 -21.05 0.12 8.47
C HIS A 273 -21.06 -1.42 8.41
N ILE A 274 -21.06 -2.00 7.21
CA ILE A 274 -21.00 -3.46 6.99
C ILE A 274 -19.61 -3.98 7.40
N TYR A 275 -18.55 -3.27 7.04
CA TYR A 275 -17.19 -3.61 7.46
C TYR A 275 -17.06 -3.60 8.99
N ASN A 276 -17.55 -2.54 9.65
CA ASN A 276 -17.48 -2.42 11.11
C ASN A 276 -18.29 -3.52 11.80
N ALA A 277 -19.46 -3.88 11.26
CA ALA A 277 -20.25 -5.00 11.77
C ALA A 277 -19.51 -6.35 11.59
N GLY A 278 -18.90 -6.57 10.42
CA GLY A 278 -18.10 -7.77 10.14
C GLY A 278 -16.87 -7.90 11.04
N ILE A 279 -16.17 -6.79 11.30
CA ILE A 279 -15.02 -6.75 12.22
C ILE A 279 -15.47 -7.18 13.62
N ARG A 280 -16.53 -6.57 14.17
CA ARG A 280 -17.07 -6.95 15.49
C ARG A 280 -17.49 -8.41 15.57
N LEU A 281 -18.06 -8.95 14.50
CA LEU A 281 -18.40 -10.37 14.42
C LEU A 281 -17.13 -11.24 14.44
N TYR A 282 -16.10 -10.88 13.69
CA TYR A 282 -14.85 -11.63 13.64
C TYR A 282 -14.08 -11.55 14.96
N GLU A 283 -14.14 -10.42 15.66
CA GLU A 283 -13.62 -10.26 17.02
C GLU A 283 -14.35 -11.15 18.02
N LEU A 284 -15.69 -11.15 17.99
CA LEU A 284 -16.53 -12.00 18.85
C LEU A 284 -16.24 -13.49 18.63
N LEU A 285 -15.98 -13.89 17.38
CA LEU A 285 -15.63 -15.26 17.00
C LEU A 285 -14.15 -15.60 17.26
N GLY A 286 -13.32 -14.65 17.72
CA GLY A 286 -11.89 -14.84 17.97
C GLY A 286 -11.03 -15.03 16.71
N ILE A 287 -11.60 -14.71 15.53
CA ILE A 287 -10.94 -14.78 14.23
C ILE A 287 -10.06 -13.54 14.04
N GLU A 288 -10.59 -12.36 14.37
CA GLU A 288 -9.84 -11.10 14.38
C GLU A 288 -9.21 -10.91 15.77
N LYS A 289 -7.91 -10.64 15.78
CA LYS A 289 -7.10 -10.49 17.01
C LYS A 289 -6.34 -9.17 17.07
N ARG A 290 -6.46 -8.33 16.03
CA ARG A 290 -5.81 -7.01 16.00
C ARG A 290 -6.49 -6.09 16.99
N ILE A 291 -5.68 -5.39 17.79
CA ILE A 291 -6.14 -4.31 18.65
C ILE A 291 -6.02 -3.02 17.84
N ARG A 292 -7.15 -2.57 17.28
CA ARG A 292 -7.29 -1.23 16.68
C ARG A 292 -8.27 -0.47 17.58
N LYS A 293 -7.72 0.17 18.62
CA LYS A 293 -8.49 1.00 19.56
C LYS A 293 -8.07 2.45 19.42
#